data_AF-A0A829DC91-F1
#
_entry.id   AF-A0A829DC91-F1
#
_cell.length_a   1.000
_cell.length_b   1.000
_cell.length_c   1.000
_cell.angle_alpha   90.00
_cell.angle_beta   90.00
_cell.angle_gamma   90.00
#
_symmetry.space_group_name_H-M   'P 1'
#
loop_
_entity.id
_entity.type
_entity.pdbx_description
1 polymer ?
#
loop_
_entity_poly.entity_id
_entity_poly.type
_entity_poly.pdbx_seq_one_letter_code
_entity_poly.pdbx_strand_id
1 'polypeptide(L)'
;MEPIGELKNLRSLHIENVRKVTNFTGLSHAKKLCCLSIDGTSDWAQPIESFDFLSELKKLEYFKLGFVRSLAKTPALEALARLKNLKKIFIPDNIFTLLDYALLEIDLPGTKGSIFPPFKKSKSSLDPNREWFDLLGKKAGRIKNTSPKAKEKCEAHSKAYAEAKQNAYKLLGK
;
A
#
# COMPACT_ATOMS: atom_id res chain seq x y z
N MET A 1 -8.87 12.36 -14.38
CA MET A 1 -7.46 12.81 -14.18
C MET A 1 -6.76 13.18 -15.50
N GLU A 2 -7.44 13.20 -16.65
CA GLU A 2 -6.81 13.34 -17.98
C GLU A 2 -6.02 14.65 -18.17
N PRO A 3 -6.51 15.86 -17.81
CA PRO A 3 -5.75 17.08 -18.08
C PRO A 3 -4.39 17.13 -17.37
N ILE A 4 -4.28 16.49 -16.21
CA ILE A 4 -3.01 16.40 -15.45
C ILE A 4 -2.05 15.43 -16.16
N GLY A 5 -2.57 14.36 -16.76
CA GLY A 5 -1.80 13.41 -17.55
C GLY A 5 -1.09 14.03 -18.75
N GLU A 6 -1.69 15.05 -19.36
CA GLU A 6 -1.16 15.73 -20.55
C GLU A 6 -0.02 16.72 -20.26
N LEU A 7 0.29 16.96 -18.97
CA LEU A 7 1.39 17.83 -18.57
C LEU A 7 2.75 17.18 -18.90
N LYS A 8 3.26 17.45 -20.10
CA LYS A 8 4.48 16.85 -20.69
C LYS A 8 5.75 16.92 -19.83
N ASN A 9 5.78 17.83 -18.86
CA ASN A 9 6.92 18.05 -17.96
C ASN A 9 6.62 17.75 -16.48
N LEU A 10 5.45 17.18 -16.17
CA LEU A 10 5.09 16.81 -14.80
C LEU A 10 6.04 15.72 -14.28
N ARG A 11 6.79 16.03 -13.22
CA ARG A 11 7.73 15.12 -12.58
C ARG A 11 7.29 14.67 -11.19
N SER A 12 6.58 15.51 -10.47
CA SER A 12 6.09 15.20 -9.12
C SER A 12 4.65 15.63 -9.00
N LEU A 13 3.82 14.76 -8.43
CA LEU A 13 2.41 15.02 -8.19
C LEU A 13 2.03 14.52 -6.80
N HIS A 14 1.50 15.44 -5.99
CA HIS A 14 0.81 15.12 -4.76
C HIS A 14 -0.67 15.46 -4.94
N ILE A 15 -1.52 14.51 -4.61
CA ILE A 15 -2.97 14.63 -4.71
C ILE A 15 -3.53 14.40 -3.31
N GLU A 16 -4.30 15.35 -2.81
CA GLU A 16 -5.00 15.21 -1.54
C GLU A 16 -6.45 15.70 -1.67
N ASN A 17 -7.38 15.01 -0.99
CA ASN A 17 -8.77 15.44 -0.83
C ASN A 17 -9.55 15.65 -2.15
N VAL A 18 -9.29 14.86 -3.20
CA VAL A 18 -10.03 14.93 -4.47
C VAL A 18 -11.34 14.13 -4.41
N ARG A 19 -12.29 14.60 -3.59
CA ARG A 19 -13.50 13.84 -3.16
C ARG A 19 -14.36 13.19 -4.24
N LYS A 20 -14.35 13.72 -5.47
CA LYS A 20 -15.16 13.25 -6.61
C LYS A 20 -14.37 12.39 -7.60
N VAL A 21 -13.09 12.13 -7.33
CA VAL A 21 -12.21 11.35 -8.21
C VAL A 21 -11.99 10.00 -7.58
N THR A 22 -12.37 8.94 -8.28
CA THR A 22 -12.12 7.53 -7.92
C THR A 22 -11.22 6.85 -8.95
N ASN A 23 -11.30 7.35 -10.20
CA ASN A 23 -10.57 6.88 -11.35
C ASN A 23 -9.33 7.75 -11.64
N PHE A 24 -8.16 7.13 -11.56
CA PHE A 24 -6.85 7.75 -11.76
C PHE A 24 -6.18 7.37 -13.10
N THR A 25 -6.88 6.67 -14.01
CA THR A 25 -6.30 6.20 -15.28
C THR A 25 -5.73 7.30 -16.16
N GLY A 26 -6.31 8.50 -16.11
CA GLY A 26 -5.78 9.67 -16.83
C GLY A 26 -4.35 10.05 -16.43
N LEU A 27 -3.82 9.59 -15.29
CA LEU A 27 -2.41 9.79 -14.94
C LEU A 27 -1.45 8.95 -15.79
N SER A 28 -1.92 7.90 -16.48
CA SER A 28 -1.09 7.02 -17.31
C SER A 28 -0.35 7.76 -18.45
N HIS A 29 -0.84 8.94 -18.84
CA HIS A 29 -0.23 9.81 -19.85
C HIS A 29 0.98 10.61 -19.32
N ALA A 30 1.15 10.74 -18.00
CA ALA A 30 2.23 11.50 -17.39
C ALA A 30 3.59 10.75 -17.42
N LYS A 31 4.13 10.49 -18.62
CA LYS A 31 5.32 9.63 -18.84
C LYS A 31 6.63 10.14 -18.19
N LYS A 32 6.67 11.38 -17.70
CA LYS A 32 7.82 11.94 -16.96
C LYS A 32 7.65 11.92 -15.42
N LEU A 33 6.50 11.48 -14.92
CA LEU A 33 6.20 11.45 -13.50
C LEU A 33 7.13 10.46 -12.78
N CYS A 34 7.90 10.96 -11.81
CA CYS A 34 8.82 10.17 -11.00
C CYS A 34 8.39 10.06 -9.53
N CYS A 35 7.56 11.00 -9.04
CA CYS A 35 7.03 10.98 -7.68
C CYS A 35 5.51 11.13 -7.70
N LEU A 36 4.79 10.17 -7.10
CA LEU A 36 3.34 10.20 -6.96
C LEU A 36 2.95 9.93 -5.51
N SER A 37 2.16 10.85 -4.94
CA SER A 37 1.49 10.65 -3.66
C SER A 37 -0.01 10.84 -3.86
N ILE A 38 -0.81 9.87 -3.44
CA ILE A 38 -2.27 9.96 -3.42
C ILE A 38 -2.72 9.81 -1.98
N ASP A 39 -3.30 10.87 -1.45
CA ASP A 39 -3.69 10.98 -0.07
C ASP A 39 -5.18 11.31 0.07
N GLY A 40 -5.86 10.67 1.02
CA GLY A 40 -7.09 11.21 1.60
C GLY A 40 -6.78 12.11 2.78
N THR A 41 -7.81 12.45 3.55
CA THR A 41 -7.72 13.23 4.78
C THR A 41 -8.08 12.36 5.99
N SER A 42 -7.87 12.87 7.20
CA SER A 42 -8.20 12.15 8.44
C SER A 42 -9.70 11.81 8.58
N ASP A 43 -10.58 12.64 7.99
CA ASP A 43 -12.03 12.45 7.99
C ASP A 43 -12.54 11.74 6.72
N TRP A 44 -11.70 11.55 5.70
CA TRP A 44 -12.14 11.00 4.43
C TRP A 44 -11.05 10.20 3.70
N ALA A 45 -11.30 8.89 3.53
CA ALA A 45 -10.39 8.01 2.82
C ALA A 45 -10.59 8.09 1.29
N GLN A 46 -9.54 8.46 0.55
CA GLN A 46 -9.56 8.60 -0.91
C GLN A 46 -9.85 7.25 -1.60
N PRO A 47 -11.02 7.05 -2.24
CA PRO A 47 -11.28 5.84 -3.00
C PRO A 47 -10.42 5.78 -4.26
N ILE A 48 -9.92 4.58 -4.55
CA ILE A 48 -9.19 4.28 -5.78
C ILE A 48 -9.81 3.01 -6.39
N GLU A 49 -10.35 3.12 -7.60
CA GLU A 49 -10.99 2.03 -8.32
C GLU A 49 -10.02 0.96 -8.82
N SER A 50 -8.89 1.40 -9.38
CA SER A 50 -7.83 0.53 -9.90
C SER A 50 -6.47 1.21 -9.77
N PHE A 51 -5.42 0.40 -9.65
CA PHE A 51 -4.01 0.81 -9.67
C PHE A 51 -3.30 0.48 -10.99
N ASP A 52 -4.01 -0.06 -11.99
CA ASP A 52 -3.41 -0.53 -13.26
C ASP A 52 -2.66 0.57 -14.02
N PHE A 53 -3.11 1.82 -13.88
CA PHE A 53 -2.49 2.99 -14.48
C PHE A 53 -1.03 3.17 -14.05
N LEU A 54 -0.64 2.64 -12.88
CA LEU A 54 0.74 2.69 -12.39
C LEU A 54 1.68 1.97 -13.35
N SER A 55 1.23 0.91 -14.03
CA SER A 55 2.06 0.16 -14.96
C SER A 55 2.58 1.01 -16.12
N GLU A 56 1.89 2.11 -16.45
CA GLU A 56 2.26 3.04 -17.52
C GLU A 56 3.29 4.10 -17.08
N LEU A 57 3.50 4.27 -15.77
CA LEU A 57 4.40 5.27 -15.19
C LEU A 57 5.84 4.76 -15.10
N LYS A 58 6.44 4.41 -16.25
CA LYS A 58 7.75 3.73 -16.31
C LYS A 58 8.91 4.49 -15.65
N LYS A 59 8.78 5.80 -15.42
CA LYS A 59 9.78 6.64 -14.72
C LYS A 59 9.49 6.83 -13.23
N LEU A 60 8.46 6.18 -12.68
CA LEU A 60 8.09 6.30 -11.29
C LEU A 60 9.18 5.71 -10.39
N GLU A 61 9.69 6.53 -9.48
CA GLU A 61 10.72 6.18 -8.51
C GLU A 61 10.16 6.17 -7.08
N TYR A 62 9.17 7.01 -6.80
CA TYR A 62 8.52 7.13 -5.51
C TYR A 62 7.00 7.04 -5.64
N PHE A 63 6.39 6.12 -4.90
CA PHE A 63 4.95 5.98 -4.80
C PHE A 63 4.48 5.96 -3.34
N LYS A 64 3.53 6.82 -2.99
CA LYS A 64 2.95 6.90 -1.66
C LYS A 64 1.43 6.87 -1.71
N LEU A 65 0.86 6.11 -0.79
CA LEU A 65 -0.55 6.16 -0.44
C LEU A 65 -0.69 6.58 1.02
N GLY A 66 -1.66 7.43 1.33
CA GLY A 66 -2.02 7.78 2.71
C GLY A 66 -3.51 8.01 2.82
N PHE A 67 -4.15 7.57 3.90
CA PHE A 67 -5.59 7.73 4.09
C PHE A 67 -6.42 7.36 2.83
N VAL A 68 -6.12 6.22 2.19
CA VAL A 68 -6.83 5.77 0.99
C VAL A 68 -7.74 4.60 1.31
N ARG A 69 -8.72 4.31 0.45
CA ARG A 69 -9.45 3.03 0.44
C ARG A 69 -9.34 2.41 -0.95
N SER A 70 -8.85 1.17 -1.00
CA SER A 70 -8.83 0.40 -2.25
C SER A 70 -10.21 -0.20 -2.52
N LEU A 71 -10.74 0.09 -3.72
CA LEU A 71 -11.91 -0.59 -4.30
C LEU A 71 -11.49 -1.69 -5.30
N ALA A 72 -10.20 -1.77 -5.63
CA ALA A 72 -9.65 -2.75 -6.55
C ALA A 72 -9.78 -4.18 -6.00
N LYS A 73 -9.90 -5.15 -6.92
CA LYS A 73 -9.83 -6.58 -6.59
C LYS A 73 -8.41 -6.96 -6.23
N THR A 74 -8.25 -7.92 -5.31
CA THR A 74 -6.95 -8.53 -5.03
C THR A 74 -6.62 -9.54 -6.13
N PRO A 75 -5.38 -9.55 -6.66
CA PRO A 75 -4.27 -8.68 -6.27
C PRO A 75 -4.35 -7.26 -6.84
N ALA A 76 -4.33 -6.26 -5.95
CA ALA A 76 -4.64 -4.86 -6.30
C ALA A 76 -3.41 -4.07 -6.76
N LEU A 77 -2.20 -4.52 -6.43
CA LEU A 77 -0.97 -3.75 -6.59
C LEU A 77 0.06 -4.38 -7.55
N GLU A 78 -0.33 -5.37 -8.35
CA GLU A 78 0.55 -6.05 -9.33
C GLU A 78 1.19 -5.08 -10.32
N ALA A 79 0.52 -3.98 -10.64
CA ALA A 79 1.06 -2.96 -11.53
C ALA A 79 2.43 -2.39 -11.05
N LEU A 80 2.68 -2.38 -9.74
CA LEU A 80 3.95 -1.94 -9.17
C LEU A 80 5.13 -2.87 -9.53
N ALA A 81 4.89 -4.18 -9.66
CA ALA A 81 5.92 -5.15 -10.04
C ALA A 81 6.51 -4.86 -11.44
N ARG A 82 5.77 -4.15 -12.30
CA ARG A 82 6.19 -3.79 -13.66
C ARG A 82 7.08 -2.55 -13.71
N LEU A 83 7.30 -1.89 -12.58
CA LEU A 83 8.04 -0.62 -12.47
C LEU A 83 9.50 -0.84 -12.09
N LYS A 84 10.35 -0.98 -13.12
CA LYS A 84 11.79 -1.25 -12.96
C LYS A 84 12.59 -0.13 -12.26
N ASN A 85 12.05 1.09 -12.24
CA ASN A 85 12.72 2.27 -11.66
C ASN A 85 12.22 2.61 -10.24
N LEU A 86 11.31 1.81 -9.68
CA LEU A 86 10.71 2.09 -8.39
C LEU A 86 11.74 1.90 -7.26
N LYS A 87 12.08 2.99 -6.56
CA LYS A 87 13.11 3.01 -5.50
C LYS A 87 12.50 2.95 -4.11
N LYS A 88 11.31 3.54 -3.93
CA LYS A 88 10.66 3.61 -2.62
C LYS A 88 9.15 3.60 -2.75
N ILE A 89 8.50 2.82 -1.90
CA ILE A 89 7.06 2.85 -1.69
C ILE A 89 6.72 3.21 -0.25
N PHE A 90 5.54 3.79 -0.07
CA PHE A 90 4.87 3.88 1.21
C PHE A 90 3.43 3.41 1.03
N ILE A 91 3.14 2.21 1.52
CA ILE A 91 1.83 1.59 1.48
C ILE A 91 1.35 1.44 2.92
N PRO A 92 0.20 2.03 3.30
CA PRO A 92 -0.36 1.83 4.64
C PRO A 92 -0.63 0.35 4.86
N ASP A 93 -0.43 -0.14 6.08
CA ASP A 93 -0.45 -1.56 6.44
C ASP A 93 -1.86 -2.12 6.73
N ASN A 94 -2.91 -1.34 6.53
CA ASN A 94 -4.28 -1.71 6.90
C ASN A 94 -5.29 -1.65 5.73
N ILE A 95 -4.82 -1.45 4.49
CA ILE A 95 -5.68 -1.20 3.33
C ILE A 95 -5.86 -2.44 2.45
N PHE A 96 -4.79 -3.20 2.23
CA PHE A 96 -4.75 -4.32 1.29
C PHE A 96 -4.76 -5.67 2.00
N THR A 97 -4.97 -6.76 1.28
CA THR A 97 -4.96 -8.11 1.89
C THR A 97 -3.53 -8.54 2.22
N LEU A 98 -3.37 -9.57 3.06
CA LEU A 98 -2.04 -10.17 3.30
C LEU A 98 -1.36 -10.64 2.00
N LEU A 99 -2.15 -11.13 1.04
CA LEU A 99 -1.64 -11.58 -0.25
C LEU A 99 -1.05 -10.42 -1.05
N ASP A 100 -1.69 -9.25 -1.06
CA ASP A 100 -1.16 -8.05 -1.73
C ASP A 100 0.21 -7.64 -1.16
N TYR A 101 0.36 -7.59 0.18
CA TYR A 101 1.65 -7.27 0.79
C TYR A 101 2.70 -8.33 0.50
N ALA A 102 2.34 -9.61 0.51
CA ALA A 102 3.25 -10.70 0.18
C ALA A 102 3.75 -10.61 -1.27
N LEU A 103 2.87 -10.32 -2.23
CA LEU A 103 3.25 -10.11 -3.63
C LEU A 103 4.22 -8.93 -3.78
N LEU A 104 3.97 -7.82 -3.08
CA LEU A 104 4.88 -6.68 -3.07
C LEU A 104 6.28 -7.03 -2.55
N GLU A 105 6.40 -7.82 -1.47
CA GLU A 105 7.72 -8.21 -0.97
C GLU A 105 8.51 -9.03 -2.00
N ILE A 106 7.83 -9.96 -2.67
CA ILE A 106 8.44 -10.90 -3.62
C ILE A 106 8.80 -10.22 -4.95
N ASP A 107 7.96 -9.30 -5.42
CA ASP A 107 8.17 -8.63 -6.70
C ASP A 107 9.04 -7.37 -6.59
N LEU A 108 9.21 -6.82 -5.38
CA LEU A 108 9.99 -5.61 -5.14
C LEU A 108 11.09 -5.79 -4.07
N PRO A 109 11.96 -6.82 -4.15
CA PRO A 109 12.92 -7.16 -3.08
C PRO A 109 13.97 -6.06 -2.79
N GLY A 110 14.20 -5.12 -3.71
CA GLY A 110 15.14 -4.00 -3.55
C GLY A 110 14.49 -2.63 -3.28
N THR A 111 13.15 -2.55 -3.24
CA THR A 111 12.43 -1.28 -3.12
C THR A 111 12.27 -0.89 -1.67
N LYS A 112 12.74 0.30 -1.27
CA LYS A 112 12.59 0.76 0.12
C LYS A 112 11.10 0.81 0.51
N GLY A 113 10.74 0.13 1.60
CA GLY A 113 9.36 0.08 2.11
C GLY A 113 8.51 -1.06 1.55
N SER A 114 9.07 -1.99 0.78
CA SER A 114 8.40 -3.22 0.34
C SER A 114 8.47 -4.38 1.33
N ILE A 115 9.10 -4.19 2.50
CA ILE A 115 9.14 -5.19 3.58
C ILE A 115 8.13 -4.80 4.64
N PHE A 116 7.23 -5.73 4.97
CA PHE A 116 6.12 -5.56 5.88
C PHE A 116 6.24 -6.58 7.03
N PRO A 117 6.41 -6.13 8.28
CA PRO A 117 6.26 -7.04 9.40
C PRO A 117 4.77 -7.46 9.52
N PRO A 118 4.47 -8.69 9.96
CA PRO A 118 3.09 -9.15 10.14
C PRO A 118 2.31 -8.29 11.14
N PHE A 119 3.01 -7.64 12.07
CA PHE A 119 2.45 -6.65 12.98
C PHE A 119 3.52 -5.66 13.43
N LYS A 120 3.11 -4.47 13.89
CA LYS A 120 4.00 -3.44 14.44
C LYS A 120 3.54 -3.02 15.81
N LYS A 121 4.50 -2.67 16.67
CA LYS A 121 4.19 -1.99 17.93
C LYS A 121 3.92 -0.52 17.64
N SER A 122 2.83 0.01 18.20
CA SER A 122 2.54 1.45 18.20
C SER A 122 2.17 1.92 19.60
N LYS A 123 2.43 3.20 19.85
CA LYS A 123 2.00 3.91 21.06
C LYS A 123 0.91 4.90 20.68
N SER A 124 -0.11 5.02 21.52
CA SER A 124 -1.09 6.08 21.33
C SER A 124 -0.44 7.43 21.66
N SER A 125 -0.67 8.44 20.82
CA SER A 125 -0.31 9.83 21.14
C SER A 125 -1.13 10.38 22.32
N LEU A 126 -2.31 9.81 22.59
CA LEU A 126 -3.19 10.21 23.68
C LEU A 126 -2.92 9.46 24.99
N ASP A 127 -2.26 8.29 24.92
CA ASP A 127 -1.87 7.50 26.09
C ASP A 127 -0.55 6.75 25.78
N PRO A 128 0.61 7.37 26.04
CA PRO A 128 1.92 6.79 25.73
C PRO A 128 2.22 5.49 26.47
N ASN A 129 1.51 5.22 27.57
CA ASN A 129 1.65 4.01 28.37
C ASN A 129 0.85 2.83 27.77
N ARG A 130 -0.01 3.09 26.78
CA ARG A 130 -0.75 2.06 26.06
C ARG A 130 -0.08 1.74 24.73
N GLU A 131 0.55 0.57 24.71
CA GLU A 131 1.11 -0.04 23.51
C GLU A 131 0.12 -1.00 22.85
N TRP A 132 0.10 -0.98 21.52
CA TRP A 132 -0.71 -1.84 20.68
C TRP A 132 0.17 -2.59 19.69
N PHE A 133 -0.28 -3.77 19.31
CA PHE A 133 0.17 -4.46 18.10
C PHE A 133 -0.85 -4.19 17.00
N ASP A 134 -0.47 -3.41 16.00
CA ASP A 134 -1.24 -3.20 14.77
C ASP A 134 -0.92 -4.34 13.81
N LEU A 135 -1.94 -5.10 13.43
CA LEU A 135 -1.79 -6.26 12.55
C LEU A 135 -1.83 -5.81 11.09
N LEU A 136 -0.91 -6.34 10.27
CA LEU A 136 -0.86 -6.10 8.83
C LEU A 136 -2.12 -6.67 8.16
N GLY A 137 -2.73 -5.91 7.26
CA GLY A 137 -3.84 -6.37 6.44
C GLY A 137 -5.14 -5.60 6.64
N LYS A 138 -5.95 -5.59 5.59
CA LYS A 138 -7.30 -5.04 5.54
C LYS A 138 -8.15 -5.67 6.63
N LYS A 139 -8.70 -4.82 7.51
CA LYS A 139 -9.53 -5.22 8.66
C LYS A 139 -8.83 -6.14 9.68
N ALA A 140 -7.50 -6.26 9.66
CA ALA A 140 -6.77 -7.08 10.65
C ALA A 140 -6.87 -6.47 12.07
N GLY A 141 -6.97 -5.15 12.15
CA GLY A 141 -7.17 -4.41 13.39
C GLY A 141 -5.92 -4.42 14.28
N ARG A 142 -6.14 -4.23 15.59
CA ARG A 142 -5.06 -4.13 16.58
C ARG A 142 -5.40 -4.85 17.88
N ILE A 143 -4.39 -5.18 18.67
CA ILE A 143 -4.53 -5.79 19.99
C ILE A 143 -3.62 -5.11 21.01
N LYS A 144 -4.10 -4.87 22.23
CA LYS A 144 -3.26 -4.31 23.31
C LYS A 144 -2.12 -5.27 23.62
N ASN A 145 -0.92 -4.76 23.85
CA ASN A 145 0.22 -5.59 24.24
C ASN A 145 -0.02 -6.31 25.59
N THR A 146 -0.80 -5.73 26.49
CA THR A 146 -1.18 -6.27 27.81
C THR A 146 -2.30 -7.31 27.75
N SER A 147 -2.89 -7.57 26.58
CA SER A 147 -3.91 -8.60 26.46
C SER A 147 -3.30 -9.99 26.68
N PRO A 148 -3.92 -10.89 27.46
CA PRO A 148 -3.44 -12.27 27.59
C PRO A 148 -3.44 -13.03 26.26
N LYS A 149 -4.24 -12.57 25.27
CA LYS A 149 -4.31 -13.14 23.92
C LYS A 149 -3.34 -12.49 22.93
N ALA A 150 -2.54 -11.50 23.35
CA ALA A 150 -1.67 -10.76 22.45
C ALA A 150 -0.66 -11.66 21.73
N LYS A 151 0.00 -12.55 22.49
CA LYS A 151 1.00 -13.49 21.95
C LYS A 151 0.37 -14.43 20.93
N GLU A 152 -0.69 -15.15 21.33
CA GLU A 152 -1.42 -16.09 20.47
C GLU A 152 -1.90 -15.40 19.17
N LYS A 153 -2.48 -14.20 19.27
CA LYS A 153 -2.98 -13.47 18.10
C LYS A 153 -1.84 -13.07 17.15
N CYS A 154 -0.71 -12.63 17.67
CA CYS A 154 0.46 -12.25 16.87
C CYS A 154 1.10 -13.46 16.18
N GLU A 155 1.19 -14.60 16.86
CA GLU A 155 1.70 -15.86 16.30
C GLU A 155 0.79 -16.39 15.20
N ALA A 156 -0.52 -16.43 15.45
CA ALA A 156 -1.51 -16.82 14.44
C ALA A 156 -1.46 -15.91 13.21
N HIS A 157 -1.33 -14.60 13.41
CA HIS A 157 -1.24 -13.64 12.30
C HIS A 157 0.07 -13.76 11.52
N SER A 158 1.18 -14.07 12.20
CA SER A 158 2.46 -14.35 11.54
C SER A 158 2.39 -15.60 10.67
N LYS A 159 1.72 -16.66 11.15
CA LYS A 159 1.48 -17.87 10.37
C LYS A 159 0.61 -17.59 9.14
N ALA A 160 -0.48 -16.84 9.29
CA ALA A 160 -1.33 -16.44 8.18
C ALA A 160 -0.56 -15.61 7.12
N TYR A 161 0.36 -14.74 7.55
CA TYR A 161 1.19 -13.99 6.60
C TYR A 161 2.22 -14.88 5.90
N ALA A 162 2.81 -15.87 6.59
CA ALA A 162 3.68 -16.86 5.97
C ALA A 162 2.94 -17.70 4.91
N GLU A 163 1.71 -18.12 5.19
CA GLU A 163 0.84 -18.80 4.22
C GLU A 163 0.52 -17.90 3.01
N ALA A 164 0.25 -16.61 3.24
CA ALA A 164 0.06 -15.64 2.15
C ALA A 164 1.31 -15.51 1.27
N LYS A 165 2.52 -15.55 1.84
CA LYS A 165 3.78 -15.57 1.07
C LYS A 165 3.91 -16.83 0.22
N GLN A 166 3.59 -18.00 0.76
CA GLN A 166 3.58 -19.24 -0.03
C GLN A 166 2.59 -19.18 -1.19
N ASN A 167 1.40 -18.60 -0.97
CA ASN A 167 0.42 -18.42 -2.04
C ASN A 167 0.90 -17.41 -3.09
N ALA A 168 1.59 -16.35 -2.68
CA ALA A 168 2.18 -15.38 -3.59
C ALA A 168 3.28 -16.01 -4.47
N TYR A 169 4.19 -16.83 -3.91
CA TYR A 169 5.17 -17.58 -4.70
C TYR A 169 4.51 -18.46 -5.77
N LYS A 170 3.48 -19.22 -5.38
CA LYS A 170 2.70 -20.07 -6.31
C LYS A 170 2.06 -19.27 -7.45
N LEU A 171 1.44 -18.14 -7.13
CA LEU A 171 0.80 -17.27 -8.13
C LEU A 171 1.80 -16.70 -9.13
N LEU A 172 3.02 -16.40 -8.67
CA LEU A 172 4.10 -15.86 -9.50
C LEU A 172 4.87 -16.94 -10.27
N GLY A 173 4.62 -18.23 -10.02
CA GLY A 173 5.38 -19.33 -10.60
C GLY A 173 6.86 -19.35 -10.16
N LYS A 174 7.13 -18.85 -8.95
CA LYS A 174 8.47 -18.76 -8.35
C LYS A 174 8.66 -19.81 -7.26
#